data_AF-A0A0N4XME3-F1
#
_entry.id   AF-A0A0N4XME3-F1
#
_cell.length_a   1.000
_cell.length_b   1.000
_cell.length_c   1.000
_cell.angle_alpha   90.00
_cell.angle_beta   90.00
_cell.angle_gamma   90.00
#
_symmetry.space_group_name_H-M   'P 1'
#
loop_
_entity.id
_entity.type
_entity.pdbx_description
1 polymer ?
#
loop_
_entity_poly.entity_id
_entity_poly.type
_entity_poly.pdbx_seq_one_letter_code
_entity_poly.pdbx_strand_id
1 'polypeptide(L)'
;TLSISGRPAIKIVDNLDFAELQIPNSINYPSNELIFEISENPRLPTNTIKKVQRICPLCKISANLGCGLGKRRYTDTELLDACAGKKIIKPAEGYILIVNSNTVSQNRMNALCSEAVYMEICITISNSNYVHFNCPNLKVLKPCRRNQPAITILNNSRLERVTLPTSLMFSPGAKSLRLARNRRLRSGDLQTLRQLCPSCEIEQ
;
A
#
# COMPACT_ATOMS: atom_id res chain seq x y z
N THR A 1 -2.09 38.67 20.18
CA THR A 1 -2.40 37.77 19.05
C THR A 1 -2.58 36.38 19.59
N LEU A 2 -3.82 35.86 19.63
CA LEU A 2 -4.08 34.51 20.12
C LEU A 2 -3.51 33.49 19.13
N SER A 3 -2.46 32.78 19.54
CA SER A 3 -2.06 31.52 18.91
C SER A 3 -3.22 30.55 19.05
N ILE A 4 -3.77 30.06 17.93
CA ILE A 4 -4.73 28.96 17.95
C ILE A 4 -3.93 27.71 18.31
N SER A 5 -3.81 27.45 19.61
CA SER A 5 -3.11 26.29 20.16
C SER A 5 -3.63 25.01 19.50
N GLY A 6 -2.71 24.23 18.92
CA GLY A 6 -2.98 22.89 18.39
C GLY A 6 -3.06 22.74 16.86
N ARG A 7 -3.02 23.82 16.06
CA ARG A 7 -2.93 23.70 14.59
C ARG A 7 -1.46 23.72 14.14
N PRO A 8 -1.00 22.72 13.38
CA PRO A 8 0.38 22.71 12.89
C PRO A 8 0.63 23.81 11.86
N ALA A 9 1.84 24.37 11.89
CA ALA A 9 2.30 25.33 10.91
C ALA A 9 2.43 24.69 9.52
N ILE A 10 2.92 23.45 9.45
CA ILE A 10 3.05 22.68 8.21
C ILE A 10 2.29 21.35 8.37
N LYS A 11 1.28 21.16 7.53
CA LYS A 11 0.47 19.93 7.45
C LYS A 11 0.63 19.29 6.07
N ILE A 12 1.22 18.10 6.03
CA ILE A 12 1.44 17.29 4.84
C ILE A 12 0.87 15.90 5.11
N VAL A 13 -0.40 15.70 4.77
CA VAL A 13 -1.11 14.45 5.05
C VAL A 13 -1.73 13.91 3.77
N ASP A 14 -1.57 12.60 3.53
CA ASP A 14 -2.22 11.87 2.42
C ASP A 14 -1.82 12.35 1.02
N ASN A 15 -0.52 12.65 0.84
CA ASN A 15 0.03 13.04 -0.46
C ASN A 15 0.85 11.90 -1.05
N LEU A 16 0.21 11.04 -1.84
CA LEU A 16 0.81 9.81 -2.39
C LEU A 16 2.06 10.06 -3.25
N ASP A 17 2.15 11.23 -3.89
CA ASP A 17 3.27 11.58 -4.77
C ASP A 17 4.31 12.50 -4.11
N PHE A 18 4.04 12.98 -2.89
CA PHE A 18 4.95 13.87 -2.17
C PHE A 18 6.22 13.12 -1.75
N ALA A 19 7.33 13.45 -2.39
CA ALA A 19 8.58 12.70 -2.31
C ALA A 19 9.75 13.49 -1.70
N GLU A 20 9.63 14.82 -1.59
CA GLU A 20 10.74 15.66 -1.16
C GLU A 20 10.27 16.71 -0.15
N LEU A 21 11.00 16.81 0.95
CA LEU A 21 10.82 17.85 1.95
C LEU A 21 12.20 18.25 2.47
N GLN A 22 12.53 19.51 2.28
CA GLN A 22 13.77 20.10 2.78
C GLN A 22 13.43 21.06 3.93
N ILE A 23 13.87 20.71 5.13
CA ILE A 23 13.79 21.56 6.32
C ILE A 23 15.22 21.80 6.81
N PRO A 24 15.62 23.02 7.23
CA PRO A 24 16.92 23.23 7.86
C PRO A 24 17.12 22.33 9.09
N ASN A 25 18.37 22.00 9.45
CA ASN A 25 18.63 21.17 10.64
C ASN A 25 18.31 21.91 11.95
N SER A 26 18.30 23.23 11.92
CA SER A 26 18.02 24.11 13.05
C SER A 26 16.93 25.08 12.65
N ILE A 27 15.81 25.04 13.37
CA ILE A 27 14.70 25.98 13.24
C ILE A 27 14.30 26.44 14.64
N ASN A 28 13.92 27.71 14.78
CA ASN A 28 13.40 28.24 16.03
C ASN A 28 11.87 28.18 15.99
N TYR A 29 11.27 27.53 16.98
CA TYR A 29 9.83 27.50 17.20
C TYR A 29 9.55 27.49 18.70
N PRO A 30 8.36 27.94 19.16
CA PRO A 30 8.05 27.97 20.57
C PRO A 30 8.08 26.56 21.18
N SER A 31 8.61 26.44 22.40
CA SER A 31 8.65 25.16 23.12
C SER A 31 7.24 24.56 23.24
N ASN A 32 7.16 23.23 23.12
CA ASN A 32 5.91 22.47 23.23
C ASN A 32 4.87 22.72 22.13
N GLU A 33 5.20 23.45 21.06
CA GLU A 33 4.29 23.63 19.91
C GLU A 33 4.39 22.48 18.90
N LEU A 34 3.23 22.10 18.35
CA LEU A 34 3.11 21.06 17.33
C LEU A 34 3.25 21.66 15.93
N ILE A 35 4.47 22.01 15.50
CA ILE A 35 4.67 22.72 14.23
C ILE A 35 4.49 21.86 12.96
N PHE A 36 4.53 20.54 13.06
CA PHE A 36 4.40 19.60 11.95
C PHE A 36 3.27 18.58 12.18
N GLU A 37 2.49 18.32 11.14
CA GLU A 37 1.70 17.10 10.97
C GLU A 37 2.08 16.47 9.63
N ILE A 38 2.78 15.33 9.65
CA ILE A 38 3.28 14.65 8.44
C ILE A 38 2.96 13.16 8.52
N SER A 39 2.00 12.69 7.73
CA SER A 39 1.60 11.27 7.73
C SER A 39 1.03 10.84 6.39
N GLU A 40 1.00 9.54 6.11
CA GLU A 40 0.41 9.00 4.87
C GLU A 40 1.09 9.51 3.57
N ASN A 41 2.40 9.81 3.61
CA ASN A 41 3.18 10.25 2.44
C ASN A 41 4.18 9.13 2.04
N PRO A 42 3.75 8.11 1.29
CA PRO A 42 4.53 6.89 1.05
C PRO A 42 5.82 7.11 0.25
N ARG A 43 5.95 8.20 -0.51
CA ARG A 43 7.17 8.52 -1.26
C ARG A 43 8.18 9.34 -0.48
N LEU A 44 7.82 9.86 0.68
CA LEU A 44 8.74 10.65 1.49
C LEU A 44 9.85 9.74 2.08
N PRO A 45 11.15 10.06 1.88
CA PRO A 45 12.23 9.22 2.37
C PRO A 45 12.22 9.07 3.89
N THR A 46 12.57 7.87 4.37
CA THR A 46 12.64 7.59 5.81
C THR A 46 13.66 8.47 6.52
N ASN A 47 14.75 8.85 5.85
CA ASN A 47 15.75 9.77 6.40
C ASN A 47 15.17 11.18 6.63
N THR A 48 14.30 11.63 5.73
CA THR A 48 13.58 12.90 5.88
C THR A 48 12.60 12.83 7.04
N ILE A 49 11.80 11.75 7.16
CA ILE A 49 10.90 11.54 8.31
C ILE A 49 11.69 11.57 9.63
N LYS A 50 12.77 10.81 9.74
CA LYS A 50 13.64 10.76 10.93
C LYS A 50 14.27 12.11 11.25
N LYS A 51 14.56 12.93 10.24
CA LYS A 51 15.07 14.28 10.42
C LYS A 51 14.00 15.19 11.03
N VAL A 52 12.80 15.20 10.49
CA VAL A 52 11.72 16.06 11.02
C VAL A 52 11.27 15.60 12.42
N GLN A 53 11.25 14.29 12.70
CA GLN A 53 11.01 13.75 14.05
C GLN A 53 12.03 14.23 15.09
N ARG A 54 13.31 14.37 14.70
CA ARG A 54 14.35 14.91 15.59
C ARG A 54 14.17 16.41 15.84
N ILE A 55 13.70 17.14 14.83
CA ILE A 55 13.44 18.58 14.94
C ILE A 55 12.25 18.86 15.86
N CYS A 56 11.17 18.06 15.76
CA CYS A 56 9.99 18.17 16.59
C CYS A 56 9.54 16.80 17.14
N PRO A 57 10.06 16.39 18.31
CA PRO A 57 9.74 15.09 18.91
C PRO A 57 8.27 14.92 19.32
N LEU A 58 7.57 16.03 19.59
CA LEU A 58 6.15 16.03 19.98
C LEU A 58 5.19 16.04 18.78
N CYS A 59 5.70 16.30 17.58
CA CYS A 59 4.87 16.42 16.37
C CYS A 59 4.34 15.06 15.89
N LYS A 60 3.16 15.08 15.27
CA LYS A 60 2.56 13.89 14.65
C LYS A 60 3.25 13.60 13.31
N ILE A 61 4.28 12.76 13.34
CA ILE A 61 5.08 12.41 12.16
C ILE A 61 5.19 10.89 12.02
N SER A 62 4.73 10.34 10.89
CA SER A 62 4.82 8.91 10.58
C SER A 62 5.23 8.64 9.14
N ALA A 63 6.05 7.60 8.95
CA ALA A 63 6.39 7.05 7.65
C ALA A 63 5.45 5.90 7.22
N ASN A 64 4.59 5.40 8.12
CA ASN A 64 3.68 4.26 7.92
C ASN A 64 4.36 3.03 7.28
N LEU A 65 5.59 2.73 7.71
CA LEU A 65 6.37 1.63 7.18
C LEU A 65 6.03 0.31 7.87
N GLY A 66 6.01 -0.77 7.08
CA GLY A 66 5.84 -2.15 7.51
C GLY A 66 4.54 -2.40 8.28
N CYS A 67 3.56 -1.50 8.25
CA CYS A 67 2.40 -1.53 9.14
C CYS A 67 2.79 -1.62 10.64
N GLY A 68 3.96 -1.09 11.02
CA GLY A 68 4.51 -1.19 12.38
C GLY A 68 5.37 -2.43 12.65
N LEU A 69 5.56 -3.30 11.66
CA LEU A 69 6.40 -4.48 11.79
C LEU A 69 7.90 -4.14 11.74
N GLY A 70 8.66 -4.70 12.69
CA GLY A 70 10.12 -4.55 12.77
C GLY A 70 10.85 -5.39 11.73
N LYS A 71 12.04 -4.97 11.29
CA LYS A 71 12.85 -5.53 10.18
C LYS A 71 13.14 -7.06 10.25
N ARG A 72 12.22 -7.92 9.79
CA ARG A 72 12.40 -9.39 9.72
C ARG A 72 11.45 -10.04 8.69
N ARG A 73 11.46 -11.37 8.60
CA ARG A 73 10.43 -12.13 7.89
C ARG A 73 9.19 -12.27 8.78
N TYR A 74 8.03 -12.20 8.15
CA TYR A 74 6.72 -12.35 8.81
C TYR A 74 5.99 -13.53 8.20
N THR A 75 5.08 -14.12 8.98
CA THR A 75 4.08 -15.02 8.40
C THR A 75 3.00 -14.19 7.69
N ASP A 76 2.28 -14.81 6.75
CA ASP A 76 1.18 -14.15 6.06
C ASP A 76 0.09 -13.68 7.03
N THR A 77 -0.19 -14.48 8.07
CA THR A 77 -1.12 -14.14 9.15
C THR A 77 -0.67 -12.93 9.94
N GLU A 78 0.59 -12.88 10.35
CA GLU A 78 1.15 -11.75 11.09
C GLU A 78 1.12 -10.46 10.28
N LEU A 79 1.46 -10.55 8.99
CA LEU A 79 1.40 -9.41 8.09
C LEU A 79 -0.03 -8.88 7.97
N LEU A 80 -1.01 -9.76 7.83
CA LEU A 80 -2.42 -9.38 7.78
C LEU A 80 -2.91 -8.74 9.07
N ASP A 81 -2.52 -9.26 10.24
CA ASP A 81 -2.89 -8.69 11.54
C ASP A 81 -2.34 -7.27 11.71
N ALA A 82 -1.14 -6.99 11.19
CA ALA A 82 -0.56 -5.66 11.25
C ALA A 82 -1.14 -4.69 10.20
N CYS A 83 -1.39 -5.18 8.98
CA CYS A 83 -1.68 -4.34 7.82
C CYS A 83 -3.16 -4.19 7.48
N ALA A 84 -4.05 -5.06 7.95
CA ALA A 84 -5.48 -4.94 7.66
C ALA A 84 -6.03 -3.58 8.13
N GLY A 85 -6.83 -2.94 7.29
CA GLY A 85 -7.38 -1.60 7.56
C GLY A 85 -6.37 -0.44 7.48
N LYS A 86 -5.11 -0.67 7.09
CA LYS A 86 -4.15 0.42 6.87
C LYS A 86 -4.32 1.04 5.48
N LYS A 87 -4.19 2.37 5.39
CA LYS A 87 -4.20 3.11 4.13
C LYS A 87 -2.92 2.91 3.31
N ILE A 88 -1.78 2.91 3.98
CA ILE A 88 -0.46 2.77 3.36
C ILE A 88 0.15 1.44 3.80
N ILE A 89 0.37 0.55 2.84
CA ILE A 89 1.01 -0.75 3.03
C ILE A 89 2.32 -0.73 2.24
N LYS A 90 3.42 -0.45 2.92
CA LYS A 90 4.75 -0.31 2.33
C LYS A 90 5.78 -1.05 3.18
N PRO A 91 6.74 -1.80 2.62
CA PRO A 91 7.77 -2.46 3.42
C PRO A 91 8.66 -1.45 4.15
N ALA A 92 9.25 -1.89 5.26
CA ALA A 92 10.41 -1.22 5.81
C ALA A 92 11.60 -1.36 4.84
N GLU A 93 12.51 -0.39 4.87
CA GLU A 93 13.71 -0.39 4.03
C GLU A 93 14.53 -1.68 4.19
N GLY A 94 14.82 -2.34 3.06
CA GLY A 94 15.54 -3.61 2.99
C GLY A 94 14.65 -4.87 3.05
N TYR A 95 13.33 -4.72 3.12
CA TYR A 95 12.37 -5.82 3.23
C TYR A 95 11.34 -5.77 2.12
N ILE A 96 10.57 -6.85 2.01
CA ILE A 96 9.47 -6.99 1.07
C ILE A 96 8.26 -7.58 1.78
N LEU A 97 7.07 -7.23 1.29
CA LEU A 97 5.81 -7.78 1.76
C LEU A 97 5.32 -8.81 0.75
N ILE A 98 5.04 -10.03 1.21
CA ILE A 98 4.47 -11.13 0.41
C ILE A 98 3.31 -11.73 1.19
N VAL A 99 2.20 -12.05 0.52
CA VAL A 99 1.06 -12.78 1.09
C VAL A 99 0.56 -13.84 0.12
N ASN A 100 0.24 -15.04 0.63
CA ASN A 100 -0.25 -16.15 -0.18
C ASN A 100 -1.63 -16.65 0.26
N SER A 101 -2.50 -17.00 -0.69
CA SER A 101 -3.85 -17.54 -0.40
C SER A 101 -3.84 -18.91 0.29
N ASN A 102 -2.71 -19.62 0.26
CA ASN A 102 -2.59 -20.96 0.84
C ASN A 102 -2.64 -20.97 2.37
N THR A 103 -2.41 -19.81 3.00
CA THR A 103 -2.26 -19.65 4.45
C THR A 103 -3.31 -18.70 5.03
N VAL A 104 -4.11 -18.03 4.20
CA VAL A 104 -5.03 -16.97 4.61
C VAL A 104 -6.38 -17.10 3.93
N SER A 105 -7.46 -16.74 4.64
CA SER A 105 -8.82 -16.76 4.08
C SER A 105 -9.08 -15.55 3.18
N GLN A 106 -10.06 -15.68 2.28
CA GLN A 106 -10.49 -14.59 1.41
C GLN A 106 -10.88 -13.33 2.20
N ASN A 107 -11.58 -13.49 3.33
CA ASN A 107 -12.01 -12.36 4.15
C ASN A 107 -10.81 -11.60 4.70
N ARG A 108 -9.76 -12.29 5.16
CA ARG A 108 -8.55 -11.63 5.65
C ARG A 108 -7.77 -10.99 4.50
N MET A 109 -7.64 -11.68 3.36
CA MET A 109 -7.01 -11.11 2.17
C MET A 109 -7.73 -9.83 1.70
N ASN A 110 -9.06 -9.81 1.72
CA ASN A 110 -9.83 -8.61 1.38
C ASN A 110 -9.72 -7.51 2.45
N ALA A 111 -9.59 -7.87 3.74
CA ALA A 111 -9.36 -6.90 4.81
C ALA A 111 -7.99 -6.21 4.72
N LEU A 112 -6.98 -6.87 4.13
CA LEU A 112 -5.72 -6.22 3.74
C LEU A 112 -5.95 -5.04 2.80
N CYS A 113 -6.92 -5.19 1.90
CA CYS A 113 -7.18 -4.29 0.80
C CYS A 113 -8.32 -3.29 1.05
N SER A 114 -9.07 -3.43 2.15
CA SER A 114 -10.33 -2.70 2.35
C SER A 114 -10.14 -1.18 2.42
N GLU A 115 -9.10 -0.72 3.11
CA GLU A 115 -8.77 0.70 3.27
C GLU A 115 -7.50 1.12 2.50
N ALA A 116 -6.80 0.17 1.89
CA ALA A 116 -5.51 0.42 1.27
C ALA A 116 -5.64 1.33 0.06
N VAL A 117 -4.92 2.46 0.08
CA VAL A 117 -4.80 3.41 -1.04
C VAL A 117 -3.45 3.32 -1.74
N TYR A 118 -2.41 2.88 -1.03
CA TYR A 118 -1.07 2.62 -1.57
C TYR A 118 -0.59 1.26 -1.09
N MET A 119 -0.14 0.42 -2.02
CA MET A 119 0.46 -0.87 -1.70
C MET A 119 1.77 -1.09 -2.44
N GLU A 120 2.77 -1.56 -1.71
CA GLU A 120 4.02 -2.12 -2.25
C GLU A 120 4.19 -3.54 -1.69
N ILE A 121 3.68 -4.52 -2.44
CA ILE A 121 3.48 -5.89 -1.98
C ILE A 121 3.46 -6.88 -3.15
N CYS A 122 3.67 -8.16 -2.88
CA CYS A 122 3.33 -9.24 -3.79
C CYS A 122 2.25 -10.14 -3.18
N ILE A 123 1.09 -10.23 -3.82
CA ILE A 123 -0.01 -11.10 -3.43
C ILE A 123 -0.11 -12.25 -4.43
N THR A 124 -0.19 -13.48 -3.94
CA THR A 124 -0.44 -14.67 -4.76
C THR A 124 -1.73 -15.35 -4.32
N ILE A 125 -2.69 -15.47 -5.23
CA ILE A 125 -3.96 -16.18 -5.04
C ILE A 125 -3.97 -17.33 -6.03
N SER A 126 -3.65 -18.53 -5.57
CA SER A 126 -3.52 -19.69 -6.45
C SER A 126 -4.18 -20.94 -5.89
N ASN A 127 -4.82 -21.72 -6.76
CA ASN A 127 -5.46 -23.00 -6.41
C ASN A 127 -6.37 -22.87 -5.17
N SER A 128 -7.03 -21.73 -5.01
CA SER A 128 -7.82 -21.41 -3.82
C SER A 128 -9.32 -21.56 -4.08
N ASN A 129 -10.08 -21.58 -2.98
CA ASN A 129 -11.55 -21.54 -3.01
C ASN A 129 -12.10 -20.11 -3.01
N TYR A 130 -11.29 -19.10 -3.31
CA TYR A 130 -11.75 -17.72 -3.34
C TYR A 130 -12.78 -17.53 -4.46
N VAL A 131 -13.85 -16.84 -4.13
CA VAL A 131 -14.94 -16.44 -5.02
C VAL A 131 -14.75 -14.99 -5.50
N HIS A 132 -14.20 -14.12 -4.65
CA HIS A 132 -13.94 -12.72 -5.02
C HIS A 132 -12.70 -12.14 -4.34
N PHE A 133 -12.02 -11.23 -5.04
CA PHE A 133 -10.91 -10.44 -4.49
C PHE A 133 -11.13 -8.96 -4.78
N ASN A 134 -11.09 -8.12 -3.74
CA ASN A 134 -11.50 -6.71 -3.83
C ASN A 134 -10.49 -5.78 -3.15
N CYS A 135 -10.06 -4.73 -3.87
CA CYS A 135 -9.25 -3.64 -3.32
C CYS A 135 -9.86 -2.27 -3.69
N PRO A 136 -11.00 -1.90 -3.08
CA PRO A 136 -11.89 -0.86 -3.58
C PRO A 136 -11.31 0.56 -3.56
N ASN A 137 -10.33 0.82 -2.70
CA ASN A 137 -9.77 2.16 -2.48
C ASN A 137 -8.36 2.32 -3.07
N LEU A 138 -7.84 1.29 -3.74
CA LEU A 138 -6.45 1.25 -4.17
C LEU A 138 -6.17 2.25 -5.29
N LYS A 139 -5.26 3.19 -5.04
CA LYS A 139 -4.83 4.22 -6.01
C LYS A 139 -3.46 3.91 -6.61
N VAL A 140 -2.56 3.30 -5.85
CA VAL A 140 -1.20 2.96 -6.31
C VAL A 140 -0.85 1.54 -5.92
N LEU A 141 -0.45 0.74 -6.91
CA LEU A 141 0.06 -0.62 -6.72
C LEU A 141 1.49 -0.74 -7.26
N LYS A 142 2.40 -1.17 -6.39
CA LYS A 142 3.78 -1.49 -6.74
C LYS A 142 4.09 -2.94 -6.42
N PRO A 143 4.81 -3.65 -7.30
CA PRO A 143 5.27 -4.99 -6.97
C PRO A 143 6.34 -4.90 -5.88
N CYS A 144 6.40 -5.93 -5.04
CA CYS A 144 7.43 -6.04 -4.01
C CYS A 144 8.86 -6.20 -4.59
N ARG A 145 8.99 -6.62 -5.86
CA ARG A 145 10.28 -6.82 -6.57
C ARG A 145 10.16 -6.51 -8.05
N ARG A 146 11.30 -6.22 -8.69
CA ARG A 146 11.38 -6.07 -10.15
C ARG A 146 11.01 -7.38 -10.85
N ASN A 147 10.39 -7.29 -12.02
CA ASN A 147 9.99 -8.41 -12.88
C ASN A 147 8.99 -9.41 -12.28
N GLN A 148 8.41 -9.11 -11.13
CA GLN A 148 7.35 -9.91 -10.52
C GLN A 148 6.05 -9.11 -10.52
N PRO A 149 4.90 -9.71 -10.91
CA PRO A 149 3.59 -9.07 -10.73
C PRO A 149 3.32 -8.77 -9.26
N ALA A 150 2.76 -7.60 -8.98
CA ALA A 150 2.30 -7.25 -7.64
C ALA A 150 1.12 -8.14 -7.19
N ILE A 151 0.25 -8.55 -8.11
CA ILE A 151 -0.84 -9.48 -7.85
C ILE A 151 -0.79 -10.60 -8.89
N THR A 152 -0.78 -11.85 -8.42
CA THR A 152 -0.82 -13.05 -9.25
C THR A 152 -2.03 -13.89 -8.86
N ILE A 153 -2.93 -14.17 -9.81
CA ILE A 153 -4.18 -14.93 -9.59
C ILE A 153 -4.27 -16.08 -10.59
N LEU A 154 -4.04 -17.31 -10.12
CA LEU A 154 -3.86 -18.49 -10.99
C LEU A 154 -4.70 -19.69 -10.57
N ASN A 155 -5.36 -20.34 -11.52
CA ASN A 155 -6.04 -21.63 -11.31
C ASN A 155 -7.10 -21.62 -10.17
N ASN A 156 -7.83 -20.52 -9.98
CA ASN A 156 -8.89 -20.46 -8.98
C ASN A 156 -10.24 -20.78 -9.64
N SER A 157 -10.68 -22.03 -9.52
CA SER A 157 -11.87 -22.56 -10.22
C SER A 157 -13.19 -21.93 -9.78
N ARG A 158 -13.22 -21.32 -8.60
CA ARG A 158 -14.41 -20.66 -8.01
C ARG A 158 -14.37 -19.14 -8.10
N LEU A 159 -13.28 -18.55 -8.60
CA LEU A 159 -13.13 -17.10 -8.63
C LEU A 159 -14.04 -16.51 -9.71
N GLU A 160 -14.98 -15.69 -9.29
CA GLU A 160 -16.00 -15.10 -10.15
C GLU A 160 -15.78 -13.60 -10.40
N ARG A 161 -15.07 -12.92 -9.50
CA ARG A 161 -14.84 -11.47 -9.58
C ARG A 161 -13.48 -11.04 -9.04
N VAL A 162 -12.85 -10.10 -9.73
CA VAL A 162 -11.70 -9.34 -9.24
C VAL A 162 -12.00 -7.86 -9.42
N THR A 163 -12.05 -7.11 -8.33
CA THR A 163 -12.44 -5.70 -8.35
C THR A 163 -11.24 -4.82 -7.98
N LEU A 164 -10.75 -4.06 -8.96
CA LEU A 164 -9.75 -3.01 -8.79
C LEU A 164 -10.32 -1.68 -9.29
N PRO A 165 -9.96 -0.53 -8.69
CA PRO A 165 -10.46 0.77 -9.13
C PRO A 165 -9.94 1.10 -10.52
N THR A 166 -10.77 1.73 -11.35
CA THR A 166 -10.38 2.16 -12.70
C THR A 166 -9.34 3.28 -12.71
N SER A 167 -9.18 3.97 -11.58
CA SER A 167 -8.14 4.99 -11.35
C SER A 167 -6.83 4.43 -10.80
N LEU A 168 -6.72 3.10 -10.65
CA LEU A 168 -5.51 2.47 -10.11
C LEU A 168 -4.30 2.74 -11.01
N MET A 169 -3.27 3.31 -10.42
CA MET A 169 -1.99 3.58 -11.06
C MET A 169 -0.98 2.47 -10.79
N PHE A 170 -0.24 2.13 -11.84
CA PHE A 170 0.85 1.18 -11.80
C PHE A 170 2.20 1.89 -11.97
N SER A 171 3.26 1.30 -11.42
CA SER A 171 4.62 1.78 -11.70
C SER A 171 4.94 1.60 -13.20
N PRO A 172 5.43 2.63 -13.90
CA PRO A 172 5.84 2.50 -15.30
C PRO A 172 6.85 1.37 -15.50
N GLY A 173 6.62 0.52 -16.51
CA GLY A 173 7.48 -0.63 -16.83
C GLY A 173 7.43 -1.79 -15.82
N ALA A 174 6.63 -1.71 -14.77
CA ALA A 174 6.46 -2.80 -13.82
C ALA A 174 5.43 -3.82 -14.30
N LYS A 175 5.66 -5.10 -13.98
CA LYS A 175 4.62 -6.12 -14.03
C LYS A 175 3.69 -5.91 -12.85
N SER A 176 2.39 -5.71 -13.10
CA SER A 176 1.44 -5.35 -12.05
C SER A 176 0.48 -6.48 -11.72
N LEU A 177 -0.19 -7.03 -12.73
CA LEU A 177 -1.17 -8.09 -12.58
C LEU A 177 -0.85 -9.25 -13.52
N ARG A 178 -0.93 -10.46 -12.98
CA ARG A 178 -0.98 -11.70 -13.76
C ARG A 178 -2.23 -12.47 -13.36
N LEU A 179 -3.04 -12.81 -14.35
CA LEU A 179 -4.29 -13.51 -14.15
C LEU A 179 -4.46 -14.55 -15.26
N ALA A 180 -4.57 -15.83 -14.89
CA ALA A 180 -4.70 -16.91 -15.87
C ALA A 180 -5.43 -18.12 -15.29
N ARG A 181 -6.18 -18.83 -16.15
CA ARG A 181 -6.83 -20.11 -15.82
C ARG A 181 -7.86 -19.98 -14.70
N ASN A 182 -8.62 -18.88 -14.67
CA ASN A 182 -9.68 -18.64 -13.69
C ASN A 182 -11.04 -18.75 -14.39
N ARG A 183 -11.45 -20.00 -14.67
CA ARG A 183 -12.54 -20.32 -15.62
C ARG A 183 -13.89 -19.65 -15.35
N ARG A 184 -14.18 -19.26 -14.10
CA ARG A 184 -15.45 -18.63 -13.70
C ARG A 184 -15.39 -17.09 -13.67
N LEU A 185 -14.22 -16.49 -13.91
CA LEU A 185 -14.10 -15.05 -13.91
C LEU A 185 -14.87 -14.47 -15.10
N ARG A 186 -15.72 -13.47 -14.82
CA ARG A 186 -16.62 -12.91 -15.83
C ARG A 186 -15.82 -12.21 -16.94
N SER A 187 -16.28 -12.36 -18.19
CA SER A 187 -15.63 -11.73 -19.35
C SER A 187 -15.57 -10.20 -19.24
N GLY A 188 -16.59 -9.57 -18.66
CA GLY A 188 -16.60 -8.12 -18.40
C GLY A 188 -15.54 -7.68 -17.40
N ASP A 189 -15.28 -8.49 -16.35
CA ASP A 189 -14.21 -8.21 -15.39
C ASP A 189 -12.84 -8.35 -16.06
N LEU A 190 -12.64 -9.39 -16.86
CA LEU A 190 -11.42 -9.57 -17.66
C LEU A 190 -11.17 -8.39 -18.62
N GLN A 191 -12.21 -7.91 -19.30
CA GLN A 191 -12.11 -6.74 -20.19
C GLN A 191 -11.74 -5.47 -19.42
N THR A 192 -12.39 -5.24 -18.28
CA THR A 192 -12.09 -4.09 -17.41
C THR A 192 -10.64 -4.12 -16.94
N LEU A 193 -10.13 -5.28 -16.51
CA LEU A 193 -8.74 -5.42 -16.07
C LEU A 193 -7.73 -5.23 -17.22
N ARG A 194 -8.04 -5.68 -18.44
CA ARG A 194 -7.21 -5.43 -19.63
C ARG A 194 -7.16 -3.96 -20.01
N GLN A 195 -8.28 -3.25 -19.90
CA GLN A 195 -8.33 -1.81 -20.12
C GLN A 195 -7.54 -1.05 -19.05
N LEU A 196 -7.68 -1.46 -17.80
CA LEU A 196 -6.96 -0.87 -16.67
C LEU A 196 -5.44 -1.05 -16.81
N CYS A 197 -5.00 -2.23 -17.26
CA CYS A 197 -3.58 -2.54 -17.43
C CYS A 197 -3.30 -3.25 -18.76
N PRO A 198 -3.06 -2.50 -19.85
CA PRO A 198 -2.77 -3.08 -21.17
C PRO A 198 -1.50 -3.94 -21.21
N SER A 199 -0.55 -3.68 -20.30
CA SER A 199 0.71 -4.43 -20.19
C SER A 199 0.65 -5.63 -19.23
N CYS A 200 -0.52 -5.94 -18.67
CA CYS A 200 -0.69 -7.05 -17.74
C CYS A 200 -0.91 -8.39 -18.45
N GLU A 201 -0.54 -9.48 -17.78
CA GLU A 201 -0.65 -10.85 -18.30
C GLU A 201 -2.05 -11.39 -17.95
N ILE A 202 -3.05 -11.21 -18.82
CA ILE A 202 -4.46 -11.56 -18.54
C ILE A 202 -5.02 -12.55 -19.56
N GLU A 203 -5.05 -13.81 -19.15
CA GLU A 203 -5.58 -14.96 -19.86
C GLU A 203 -6.85 -15.49 -19.16
N GLN A 204 -7.71 -16.14 -19.94
CA GLN A 204 -8.91 -16.83 -19.42
C GLN A 204 -8.50 -18.03 -18.53
#